data_AF-A0A259TZA6-F1
#
_entry.id   AF-A0A259TZA6-F1
#
_cell.length_a   1.000
_cell.length_b   1.000
_cell.length_c   1.000
_cell.angle_alpha   90.00
_cell.angle_beta   90.00
_cell.angle_gamma   90.00
#
_symmetry.space_group_name_H-M   'P 1'
#
loop_
_entity.id
_entity.type
_entity.pdbx_description
1 polymer ?
#
loop_
_entity_poly.entity_id
_entity_poly.type
_entity_poly.pdbx_seq_one_letter_code
_entity_poly.pdbx_strand_id
1 'polypeptide(L)'
;MSRLVLLAALFALSGCEVADLLTDPSSDPTTSTSGEAWTEMLVAVNAARAEGRSCGDTWKDAVQPLAWDGALHRAARHHSRDMASTGRFSHTGSDGSRVGDRASRAGYAWRSVGENLALMDVPVRSVVDALLQSPAHCSAIMDPTFTELGAARESNYWTQVFGRPR
;
A
#
# COMPACT_ATOMS: atom_id res chain seq x y z
N MET A 1 -14.72 -77.24 2.72
CA MET A 1 -13.64 -76.65 3.53
C MET A 1 -12.43 -76.39 2.63
N SER A 2 -11.83 -75.22 2.78
CA SER A 2 -11.08 -74.43 1.80
C SER A 2 -10.03 -75.12 0.94
N ARG A 3 -10.07 -74.79 -0.36
CA ARG A 3 -8.90 -74.72 -1.23
C ARG A 3 -8.55 -73.24 -1.40
N LEU A 4 -7.30 -72.85 -1.18
CA LEU A 4 -6.77 -71.65 -1.82
C LEU A 4 -5.29 -71.86 -2.12
N VAL A 5 -5.00 -71.83 -3.43
CA VAL A 5 -3.69 -71.93 -4.06
C VAL A 5 -3.21 -70.49 -4.32
N LEU A 6 -1.96 -70.19 -3.99
CA LEU A 6 -1.26 -68.97 -4.38
C LEU A 6 -0.94 -69.00 -5.88
N LEU A 7 -1.20 -67.90 -6.58
CA LEU A 7 -0.48 -67.55 -7.81
C LEU A 7 -0.29 -66.03 -7.89
N ALA A 8 0.95 -65.63 -8.14
CA ALA A 8 1.36 -64.26 -8.43
C ALA A 8 0.86 -63.83 -9.83
N ALA A 9 0.49 -62.56 -9.97
CA ALA A 9 0.23 -61.94 -11.26
C ALA A 9 0.97 -60.60 -11.34
N LEU A 10 1.90 -60.51 -12.30
CA LEU A 10 2.36 -59.24 -12.86
C LEU A 10 1.18 -58.59 -13.59
N PHE A 11 0.92 -57.32 -13.31
CA PHE A 11 0.02 -56.49 -14.09
C PHE A 11 0.81 -55.44 -14.87
N ALA A 12 0.74 -55.52 -16.19
CA ALA A 12 1.07 -54.45 -17.11
C ALA A 12 -0.23 -53.82 -17.62
N LEU A 13 -0.39 -52.52 -17.41
CA LEU A 13 -1.39 -51.62 -17.99
C LEU A 13 -0.78 -50.21 -17.85
N SER A 14 -0.99 -49.19 -18.67
CA SER A 14 -1.62 -48.96 -19.96
C SER A 14 -1.38 -47.46 -20.16
N GLY A 15 -1.00 -47.02 -21.36
CA GLY A 15 -0.86 -45.60 -21.65
C GLY A 15 -2.19 -44.86 -21.49
N CYS A 16 -2.13 -43.64 -20.96
CA CYS A 16 -3.08 -42.57 -21.28
C CYS A 16 -2.27 -41.35 -21.70
N GLU A 17 -2.47 -41.02 -22.96
CA GLU A 17 -2.02 -39.85 -23.69
C GLU A 17 -2.47 -38.58 -22.95
N VAL A 18 -1.53 -37.72 -22.55
CA VAL A 18 -1.89 -36.36 -22.12
C VAL A 18 -2.07 -35.54 -23.39
N ALA A 19 -3.33 -35.40 -23.78
CA ALA A 19 -3.76 -34.46 -24.80
C ALA A 19 -3.30 -33.04 -24.43
N ASP A 20 -2.73 -32.36 -25.42
CA ASP A 20 -2.63 -30.92 -25.49
C ASP A 20 -3.99 -30.27 -25.14
N LEU A 21 -4.07 -29.73 -23.94
CA LEU A 21 -5.04 -28.69 -23.60
C LEU A 21 -4.25 -27.44 -23.25
N LEU A 22 -4.06 -26.65 -24.29
CA LEU A 22 -3.99 -25.19 -24.30
C LEU A 22 -4.51 -24.60 -22.98
N THR A 23 -3.60 -24.33 -22.05
CA THR A 23 -3.89 -23.48 -20.89
C THR A 23 -2.89 -22.32 -20.94
N ASP A 24 -3.34 -21.32 -21.70
CA ASP A 24 -3.06 -19.88 -21.63
C ASP A 24 -1.65 -19.40 -21.22
N PRO A 25 -0.87 -18.75 -22.12
CA PRO A 25 0.35 -18.04 -21.74
C PRO A 25 0.11 -16.73 -20.97
N SER A 26 -1.12 -16.32 -20.66
CA SER A 26 -1.40 -15.12 -19.87
C SER A 26 -1.36 -15.35 -18.36
N SER A 27 -0.18 -15.74 -17.85
CA SER A 27 0.23 -15.35 -16.50
C SER A 27 1.32 -14.30 -16.62
N ASP A 28 0.93 -13.12 -17.09
CA ASP A 28 1.75 -11.92 -17.09
C ASP A 28 1.79 -11.37 -15.64
N PRO A 29 2.93 -11.35 -14.93
CA PRO A 29 2.98 -10.97 -13.51
C PRO A 29 2.85 -9.45 -13.28
N THR A 30 2.45 -8.67 -14.28
CA THR A 30 2.50 -7.20 -14.24
C THR A 30 1.15 -6.52 -14.00
N THR A 31 0.07 -7.29 -13.78
CA THR A 31 -1.27 -6.72 -13.58
C THR A 31 -1.92 -7.14 -12.25
N SER A 32 -1.19 -7.03 -11.14
CA SER A 32 -1.77 -7.02 -9.77
C SER A 32 -0.83 -6.29 -8.83
N THR A 33 -0.93 -4.97 -8.71
CA THR A 33 -0.04 -4.24 -7.76
C THR A 33 -0.70 -3.03 -7.13
N SER A 34 -1.78 -2.52 -7.71
CA SER A 34 -2.44 -1.31 -7.20
C SER A 34 -3.31 -1.63 -5.97
N GLY A 35 -4.17 -2.65 -6.03
CA GLY A 35 -5.00 -3.11 -4.90
C GLY A 35 -4.22 -3.55 -3.66
N GLU A 36 -3.05 -4.15 -3.87
CA GLU A 36 -2.19 -4.69 -2.81
C GLU A 36 -1.40 -3.58 -2.10
N ALA A 37 -0.84 -2.62 -2.84
CA ALA A 37 0.02 -1.58 -2.26
C ALA A 37 -0.74 -0.60 -1.34
N TRP A 38 -2.00 -0.28 -1.66
CA TRP A 38 -2.83 0.57 -0.79
C TRP A 38 -3.18 -0.14 0.52
N THR A 39 -3.50 -1.43 0.43
CA THR A 39 -3.80 -2.27 1.59
C THR A 39 -2.58 -2.41 2.48
N GLU A 40 -1.41 -2.71 1.90
CA GLU A 40 -0.14 -2.81 2.63
C GLU A 40 0.22 -1.50 3.33
N MET A 41 0.00 -0.35 2.67
CA MET A 41 0.28 0.97 3.25
C MET A 41 -0.61 1.25 4.44
N LEU A 42 -1.92 1.02 4.31
CA LEU A 42 -2.86 1.21 5.42
C LEU A 42 -2.52 0.29 6.60
N VAL A 43 -2.22 -0.98 6.31
CA VAL A 43 -1.84 -1.97 7.33
C VAL A 43 -0.57 -1.54 8.05
N ALA A 44 0.48 -1.15 7.33
CA ALA A 44 1.75 -0.72 7.93
C ALA A 44 1.60 0.56 8.77
N VAL A 45 0.84 1.55 8.29
CA VAL A 45 0.54 2.77 9.07
C VAL A 45 -0.27 2.45 10.32
N ASN A 46 -1.28 1.59 10.21
CA ASN A 46 -2.12 1.23 11.36
C ASN A 46 -1.38 0.35 12.38
N ALA A 47 -0.48 -0.53 11.93
CA ALA A 47 0.44 -1.24 12.81
C ALA A 47 1.33 -0.25 13.58
N ALA A 48 1.83 0.79 12.91
CA ALA A 48 2.61 1.83 13.58
C ALA A 48 1.80 2.60 14.64
N ARG A 49 0.55 2.93 14.32
CA ARG A 49 -0.39 3.67 15.19
C ARG A 49 -0.87 2.86 16.40
N ALA A 50 -0.85 1.54 16.33
CA ALA A 50 -1.29 0.66 17.42
C ALA A 50 -0.34 0.66 18.64
N GLU A 51 0.86 1.24 18.51
CA GLU A 51 1.88 1.25 19.55
C GLU A 51 2.37 2.68 19.82
N GLY A 52 2.59 3.01 21.10
CA GLY A 52 3.25 4.24 21.47
C GLY A 52 4.71 4.24 21.02
N ARG A 53 5.22 5.38 20.56
CA ARG A 53 6.58 5.51 20.01
C ARG A 53 7.15 6.91 20.18
N SER A 54 8.47 7.01 20.17
CA SER A 54 9.18 8.30 20.09
C SER A 54 9.26 8.79 18.64
N CYS A 55 8.73 9.99 18.38
CA CYS A 55 8.92 10.73 17.14
C CYS A 55 9.96 11.84 17.39
N GLY A 56 11.24 11.49 17.29
CA GLY A 56 12.33 12.34 17.81
C GLY A 56 12.27 12.42 19.34
N ASP A 57 12.35 13.62 19.90
CA ASP A 57 12.30 13.85 21.35
C ASP A 57 10.88 13.82 21.93
N THR A 58 9.86 13.67 21.09
CA THR A 58 8.45 13.67 21.50
C THR A 58 7.90 12.26 21.56
N TRP A 59 7.42 11.84 22.73
CA TRP A 59 6.62 10.63 22.86
C TRP A 59 5.23 10.82 22.26
N LYS A 60 4.77 9.83 21.49
CA LYS A 60 3.41 9.73 20.96
C LYS A 60 2.78 8.45 21.47
N ASP A 61 1.62 8.55 22.10
CA ASP A 61 0.84 7.38 22.51
C ASP A 61 0.27 6.62 21.31
N ALA A 62 -0.18 5.39 21.55
CA ALA A 62 -0.97 4.66 20.56
C ALA A 62 -2.25 5.45 20.22
N VAL A 63 -2.61 5.47 18.94
CA VAL A 63 -3.75 6.23 18.42
C VAL A 63 -4.64 5.34 17.56
N GLN A 64 -5.89 5.75 17.37
CA GLN A 64 -6.88 4.97 16.63
C GLN A 64 -6.42 4.69 15.19
N PRO A 65 -6.74 3.51 14.63
CA PRO A 65 -6.40 3.18 13.24
C PRO A 65 -7.12 4.14 12.29
N LEU A 66 -6.48 4.41 11.16
CA LEU A 66 -7.05 5.18 10.05
C LEU A 66 -7.91 4.26 9.18
N ALA A 67 -8.96 4.83 8.59
CA ALA A 67 -9.70 4.22 7.49
C ALA A 67 -9.11 4.66 6.13
N TRP A 68 -9.25 3.83 5.10
CA TRP A 68 -8.87 4.25 3.75
C TRP A 68 -9.91 5.18 3.15
N ASP A 69 -9.48 6.27 2.52
CA ASP A 69 -10.35 7.15 1.75
C ASP A 69 -9.91 7.25 0.27
N GLY A 70 -10.88 7.09 -0.62
CA GLY A 70 -10.66 7.10 -2.06
C GLY A 70 -10.34 8.48 -2.63
N ALA A 71 -10.83 9.57 -2.04
CA ALA A 71 -10.52 10.93 -2.48
C ALA A 71 -9.09 11.32 -2.08
N LEU A 72 -8.67 10.99 -0.86
CA LEU A 72 -7.29 11.15 -0.40
C LEU A 72 -6.31 10.33 -1.25
N HIS A 73 -6.67 9.10 -1.64
CA HIS A 73 -5.88 8.30 -2.56
C HIS A 73 -5.70 9.00 -3.92
N ARG A 74 -6.78 9.55 -4.50
CA ARG A 74 -6.70 10.31 -5.76
C ARG A 74 -5.79 11.54 -5.62
N ALA A 75 -5.88 12.26 -4.49
CA ALA A 75 -5.03 13.41 -4.22
C ALA A 75 -3.54 13.00 -4.14
N ALA A 76 -3.24 11.91 -3.43
CA ALA A 76 -1.90 11.34 -3.33
C ALA A 76 -1.35 10.94 -4.70
N ARG A 77 -2.15 10.19 -5.48
CA ARG A 77 -1.75 9.70 -6.81
C ARG A 77 -1.46 10.83 -7.78
N HIS A 78 -2.28 11.88 -7.76
CA HIS A 78 -2.02 13.08 -8.58
C HIS A 78 -0.68 13.71 -8.22
N HIS A 79 -0.36 13.83 -6.93
CA HIS A 79 0.88 14.46 -6.49
C HIS A 79 2.12 13.61 -6.77
N SER A 80 2.06 12.29 -6.54
CA SER A 80 3.16 11.39 -6.90
C SER A 80 3.46 11.47 -8.40
N ARG A 81 2.43 11.56 -9.25
CA ARG A 81 2.57 11.74 -10.71
C ARG A 81 3.16 13.07 -11.10
N ASP A 82 2.71 14.14 -10.45
CA ASP A 82 3.25 15.47 -10.67
C ASP A 82 4.77 15.49 -10.39
N MET A 83 5.19 14.98 -9.23
CA MET A 83 6.60 14.88 -8.87
C MET A 83 7.38 13.98 -9.83
N ALA A 84 6.83 12.83 -10.23
CA ALA A 84 7.48 11.92 -11.19
C ALA A 84 7.63 12.55 -12.58
N SER A 85 6.63 13.28 -13.06
CA SER A 85 6.65 13.92 -14.38
C SER A 85 7.58 15.13 -14.47
N THR A 86 7.78 15.84 -13.35
CA THR A 86 8.61 17.04 -13.28
C THR A 86 10.01 16.78 -12.72
N GLY A 87 10.24 15.60 -12.14
CA GLY A 87 11.48 15.27 -11.43
C GLY A 87 11.67 16.05 -10.12
N ARG A 88 10.64 16.74 -9.62
CA ARG A 88 10.73 17.60 -8.43
C ARG A 88 10.16 16.91 -7.20
N PHE A 89 10.95 16.76 -6.15
CA PHE A 89 10.47 16.28 -4.85
C PHE A 89 10.05 17.47 -3.95
N SER A 90 8.74 17.69 -3.79
CA SER A 90 8.22 18.83 -3.04
C SER A 90 6.78 18.61 -2.56
N HIS A 91 6.42 19.22 -1.42
CA HIS A 91 5.02 19.29 -0.96
C HIS A 91 4.13 20.20 -1.83
N THR A 92 4.75 21.14 -2.55
CA THR A 92 4.07 22.04 -3.48
C THR A 92 4.06 21.41 -4.86
N GLY A 93 2.88 21.26 -5.46
CA GLY A 93 2.72 20.77 -6.83
C GLY A 93 3.32 21.74 -7.84
N SER A 94 3.60 21.26 -9.05
CA SER A 94 4.11 22.09 -10.15
C SER A 94 3.14 23.22 -10.55
N ASP A 95 1.85 23.05 -10.27
CA ASP A 95 0.77 24.03 -10.40
C ASP A 95 0.67 25.02 -9.21
N GLY A 96 1.57 24.93 -8.24
CA GLY A 96 1.55 25.73 -7.02
C GLY A 96 0.61 25.21 -5.92
N SER A 97 -0.06 24.08 -6.14
CA SER A 97 -1.02 23.52 -5.17
C SER A 97 -0.36 23.02 -3.89
N ARG A 98 -1.06 23.17 -2.77
CA ARG A 98 -0.77 22.50 -1.50
C ARG A 98 -1.68 21.27 -1.32
N VAL A 99 -1.38 20.43 -0.34
CA VAL A 99 -2.16 19.20 -0.06
C VAL A 99 -3.65 19.48 0.12
N GLY A 100 -4.03 20.59 0.76
CA GLY A 100 -5.43 20.98 0.93
C GLY A 100 -6.14 21.30 -0.39
N ASP A 101 -5.46 21.93 -1.33
CA ASP A 101 -6.00 22.19 -2.68
C ASP A 101 -6.20 20.88 -3.41
N ARG A 102 -5.21 19.97 -3.36
CA ARG A 102 -5.27 18.64 -3.98
C ARG A 102 -6.38 17.78 -3.39
N ALA A 103 -6.53 17.77 -2.06
CA ALA A 103 -7.61 17.04 -1.38
C ALA A 103 -9.00 17.58 -1.78
N SER A 104 -9.17 18.91 -1.78
CA SER A 104 -10.43 19.55 -2.18
C SER A 104 -10.78 19.27 -3.65
N ARG A 105 -9.79 19.36 -4.56
CA ARG A 105 -9.97 19.00 -5.99
C ARG A 105 -10.32 17.54 -6.19
N ALA A 106 -9.82 16.65 -5.34
CA ALA A 106 -10.17 15.23 -5.37
C ALA A 106 -11.57 14.93 -4.79
N GLY A 107 -12.27 15.93 -4.26
CA GLY A 107 -13.62 15.81 -3.69
C GLY A 107 -13.65 15.48 -2.20
N TYR A 108 -12.53 15.60 -1.48
CA TYR A 108 -12.47 15.36 -0.04
C TYR A 108 -12.86 16.63 0.74
N ALA A 109 -13.93 16.57 1.53
CA ALA A 109 -14.36 17.68 2.39
C ALA A 109 -13.71 17.56 3.78
N TRP A 110 -12.77 18.45 4.11
CA TRP A 110 -11.86 18.24 5.24
C TRP A 110 -11.85 19.34 6.31
N ARG A 111 -11.82 18.91 7.56
CA ARG A 111 -11.51 19.76 8.71
C ARG A 111 -9.99 19.90 8.91
N SER A 112 -9.26 18.83 8.65
CA SER A 112 -7.79 18.80 8.70
C SER A 112 -7.24 17.88 7.62
N VAL A 113 -6.08 18.24 7.04
CA VAL A 113 -5.31 17.40 6.12
C VAL A 113 -3.83 17.50 6.41
N GLY A 114 -3.10 16.41 6.17
CA GLY A 114 -1.64 16.34 6.33
C GLY A 114 -1.00 15.54 5.19
N GLU A 115 0.32 15.65 5.04
CA GLU A 115 1.06 14.95 3.99
C GLU A 115 2.41 14.44 4.48
N ASN A 116 2.75 13.22 4.08
CA ASN A 116 4.12 12.72 4.08
C ASN A 116 4.54 12.38 2.64
N LEU A 117 5.83 12.59 2.34
CA LEU A 117 6.44 12.23 1.07
C LEU A 117 7.66 11.34 1.30
N ALA A 118 7.92 10.42 0.37
CA ALA A 118 9.18 9.68 0.33
C ALA A 118 9.66 9.52 -1.12
N LEU A 119 10.98 9.49 -1.32
CA LEU A 119 11.61 9.28 -2.62
C LEU A 119 12.49 8.03 -2.57
N MET A 120 11.89 6.86 -2.80
CA MET A 120 12.58 5.59 -2.66
C MET A 120 11.87 4.46 -3.43
N ASP A 121 12.67 3.60 -4.05
CA ASP A 121 12.21 2.39 -4.75
C ASP A 121 12.41 1.16 -3.85
N VAL A 122 11.57 1.06 -2.81
CA VAL A 122 11.59 -0.03 -1.84
C VAL A 122 10.15 -0.48 -1.52
N PRO A 123 9.96 -1.67 -0.91
CA PRO A 123 8.65 -2.12 -0.46
C PRO A 123 8.00 -1.16 0.55
N VAL A 124 6.66 -1.19 0.64
CA VAL A 124 5.86 -0.25 1.46
C VAL A 124 6.29 -0.26 2.92
N ARG A 125 6.53 -1.44 3.51
CA ARG A 125 7.00 -1.54 4.90
C ARG A 125 8.27 -0.73 5.13
N SER A 126 9.25 -0.82 4.23
CA SER A 126 10.49 -0.05 4.31
C SER A 126 10.27 1.47 4.17
N VAL A 127 9.27 1.89 3.38
CA VAL A 127 8.87 3.30 3.28
C VAL A 127 8.31 3.79 4.61
N VAL A 128 7.39 3.05 5.21
CA VAL A 128 6.78 3.42 6.50
C VAL A 128 7.83 3.43 7.62
N ASP A 129 8.72 2.43 7.66
CA ASP A 129 9.82 2.39 8.62
C ASP A 129 10.75 3.62 8.48
N ALA A 130 11.04 4.06 7.24
CA ALA A 130 11.84 5.26 6.99
C ALA A 130 11.12 6.55 7.39
N LEU A 131 9.81 6.65 7.12
CA LEU A 131 8.99 7.78 7.57
C LEU A 131 8.94 7.86 9.11
N LEU A 132 8.80 6.73 9.79
CA LEU A 132 8.78 6.68 11.26
C LEU A 132 10.11 7.09 11.92
N GLN A 133 11.23 6.98 11.21
CA GLN A 133 12.54 7.45 11.70
C GLN A 133 12.69 8.98 11.61
N SER A 134 11.87 9.67 10.82
CA SER A 134 11.87 11.13 10.75
C SER A 134 10.89 11.72 11.78
N PRO A 135 11.32 12.61 12.70
CA PRO A 135 10.44 13.16 13.72
C PRO A 135 9.18 13.84 13.16
N ALA A 136 9.30 14.56 12.04
CA ALA A 136 8.19 15.25 11.39
C ALA A 136 7.20 14.26 10.76
N HIS A 137 7.69 13.30 9.97
CA HIS A 137 6.81 12.32 9.31
C HIS A 137 6.17 11.34 10.30
N CYS A 138 6.93 10.92 11.33
CA CYS A 138 6.42 10.13 12.44
C CYS A 138 5.31 10.89 13.18
N SER A 139 5.49 12.18 13.45
CA SER A 139 4.48 13.00 14.10
C SER A 139 3.18 13.10 13.30
N ALA A 140 3.26 13.13 11.96
CA ALA A 140 2.08 13.10 11.10
C ALA A 140 1.38 11.72 11.11
N ILE A 141 2.15 10.61 11.04
CA ILE A 141 1.61 9.25 11.14
C ILE A 141 0.90 9.02 12.48
N MET A 142 1.47 9.53 13.58
CA MET A 142 0.97 9.35 14.94
C MET A 142 0.02 10.48 15.39
N ASP A 143 -0.42 11.36 14.48
CA ASP A 143 -1.33 12.45 14.84
C ASP A 143 -2.76 11.89 15.10
N PRO A 144 -3.34 12.09 16.30
CA PRO A 144 -4.68 11.60 16.63
C PRO A 144 -5.80 12.42 15.96
N THR A 145 -5.50 13.56 15.34
CA THR A 145 -6.51 14.38 14.66
C THR A 145 -7.04 13.70 13.41
N PHE A 146 -6.19 12.95 12.70
CA PHE A 146 -6.53 12.23 11.48
C PHE A 146 -7.29 10.93 11.77
N THR A 147 -8.27 10.66 10.92
CA THR A 147 -9.12 9.46 10.96
C THR A 147 -9.04 8.67 9.66
N GLU A 148 -8.54 9.27 8.59
CA GLU A 148 -8.49 8.69 7.25
C GLU A 148 -7.12 8.86 6.59
N LEU A 149 -6.80 7.94 5.68
CA LEU A 149 -5.58 7.90 4.89
C LEU A 149 -5.90 7.61 3.43
N GLY A 150 -5.21 8.29 2.53
CA GLY A 150 -4.99 7.83 1.18
C GLY A 150 -3.51 7.90 0.83
N ALA A 151 -3.04 6.99 0.00
CA ALA A 151 -1.63 6.96 -0.39
C ALA A 151 -1.46 6.46 -1.82
N ALA A 152 -0.37 6.85 -2.46
CA ALA A 152 -0.02 6.38 -3.79
C ALA A 152 1.48 6.43 -4.03
N ARG A 153 1.89 5.73 -5.08
CA ARG A 153 3.24 5.70 -5.62
C ARG A 153 3.20 5.96 -7.12
N GLU A 154 4.14 6.73 -7.63
CA GLU A 154 4.47 6.79 -9.05
C GLU A 154 6.00 6.79 -9.19
N SER A 155 6.58 5.86 -9.97
CA SER A 155 8.03 5.59 -9.96
C SER A 155 8.56 5.40 -8.53
N ASN A 156 9.53 6.16 -8.05
CA ASN A 156 10.04 6.16 -6.68
C ASN A 156 9.40 7.23 -5.78
N TYR A 157 8.39 7.97 -6.25
CA TYR A 157 7.72 9.03 -5.50
C TYR A 157 6.50 8.47 -4.76
N TRP A 158 6.54 8.55 -3.43
CA TRP A 158 5.43 8.20 -2.56
C TRP A 158 4.78 9.43 -1.97
N THR A 159 3.46 9.38 -1.84
CA THR A 159 2.67 10.39 -1.12
C THR A 159 1.67 9.68 -0.21
N GLN A 160 1.67 10.05 1.08
CA GLN A 160 0.57 9.79 2.01
C GLN A 160 -0.19 11.10 2.23
N VAL A 161 -1.52 11.06 2.16
CA VAL A 161 -2.40 12.15 2.52
C VAL A 161 -3.29 11.69 3.65
N PHE A 162 -3.19 12.37 4.79
CA PHE A 162 -4.01 12.13 5.97
C PHE A 162 -5.18 13.10 5.99
N GLY A 163 -6.32 12.66 6.52
CA GLY A 163 -7.53 13.47 6.56
C GLY A 163 -8.34 13.31 7.84
N ARG A 164 -9.03 14.38 8.19
CA ARG A 164 -10.20 14.36 9.06
C ARG A 164 -11.36 15.04 8.30
N PRO A 165 -12.50 14.36 8.10
CA PRO A 165 -13.61 14.93 7.35
C PRO A 165 -14.27 16.10 8.12
N ARG A 166 -15.00 16.97 7.39
CA ARG A 166 -15.84 18.03 7.98
C ARG A 166 -17.12 17.50 8.57
#